data_AF-M3CZZ1-F1
#
_entry.id   AF-M3CZZ1-F1
#
_cell.length_a   1.000
_cell.length_b   1.000
_cell.length_c   1.000
_cell.angle_alpha   90.00
_cell.angle_beta   90.00
_cell.angle_gamma   90.00
#
_symmetry.space_group_name_H-M   'P 1'
#
loop_
_entity.id
_entity.type
_entity.pdbx_description
1 polymer ?
#
loop_
_entity_poly.entity_id
_entity_poly.type
_entity_poly.pdbx_seq_one_letter_code
_entity_poly.pdbx_strand_id
1 'polypeptide(L)'
;MRFSIYISACLALLLNQAFATDHLHHQHHHSPRTDSSPLSKRQLPSFAERNLATIRAIYNLTVYPNNDPIVKLGSSQVPPGLFSPSAVGRVSPVGEFSGFNDSIEYFFALAPVPSDPEFQGVAIYQADVVEFTSGCPGIAASLVYLRTGKVDPKTGEVDSRVPVSTLSQVAFWQFDEYGQVERYHAWIPNLEAWVQAGTGFDFGALLIQKFIPVSLCPMIQQRCTGPNQVYSSVLDCAVELELKPFGSFDEAWGDTVACRVIHLILTQVRPDVHCPHVGPTGGGKCSAIGYSEDYFSDWELFGIPEGSVFTCGGPLTDPRNPAAVGPYSGTDGRPLPGSAPPPIPDVKQALGPLGGLLSGVVKRMPEWL
;
A
#
# COMPACT_ATOMS: atom_id res chain seq x y z
N MET A 1 25.62 10.79 -40.95
CA MET A 1 24.38 10.56 -41.74
C MET A 1 23.23 10.81 -40.78
N ARG A 2 22.54 11.95 -40.79
CA ARG A 2 21.49 12.38 -41.75
C ARG A 2 20.47 11.28 -42.05
N PHE A 3 19.30 11.37 -41.43
CA PHE A 3 18.00 11.47 -42.12
C PHE A 3 16.95 12.09 -41.18
N SER A 4 16.54 13.33 -41.49
CA SER A 4 15.29 13.96 -41.04
C SER A 4 14.31 13.97 -42.22
N ILE A 5 13.11 14.58 -42.06
CA ILE A 5 11.97 14.77 -43.01
C ILE A 5 10.82 13.79 -42.66
N TYR A 6 9.51 14.10 -42.61
CA TYR A 6 8.66 15.29 -42.85
C TYR A 6 7.99 15.75 -41.51
N ILE A 7 7.09 16.74 -41.33
CA ILE A 7 6.48 17.84 -42.14
C ILE A 7 6.17 19.04 -41.20
N SER A 8 5.64 20.16 -41.69
CA SER A 8 5.07 21.24 -40.84
C SER A 8 3.91 22.00 -41.55
N ALA A 9 3.27 22.91 -40.81
CA ALA A 9 2.37 24.00 -41.21
C ALA A 9 0.87 23.73 -41.51
N CYS A 10 0.00 24.38 -40.72
CA CYS A 10 -0.95 25.45 -41.11
C CYS A 10 -1.92 25.71 -39.93
N LEU A 11 -2.46 26.88 -39.61
CA LEU A 11 -2.19 28.31 -39.77
C LEU A 11 -3.32 28.99 -38.94
N ALA A 12 -3.07 30.13 -38.30
CA ALA A 12 -4.02 30.75 -37.36
C ALA A 12 -5.18 31.53 -38.02
N LEU A 13 -6.28 31.82 -37.28
CA LEU A 13 -6.73 33.19 -36.90
C LEU A 13 -8.16 33.26 -36.30
N LEU A 14 -8.47 34.43 -35.72
CA LEU A 14 -9.79 34.98 -35.31
C LEU A 14 -10.41 34.46 -33.99
N LEU A 15 -11.14 35.27 -33.20
CA LEU A 15 -10.98 36.68 -32.76
C LEU A 15 -11.94 36.91 -31.56
N ASN A 16 -11.58 37.84 -30.66
CA ASN A 16 -12.43 38.59 -29.72
C ASN A 16 -13.96 38.34 -29.67
N GLN A 17 -14.51 38.25 -28.45
CA GLN A 17 -15.22 39.39 -27.84
C GLN A 17 -15.56 39.17 -26.36
N ALA A 18 -15.31 40.21 -25.54
CA ALA A 18 -15.88 40.33 -24.22
C ALA A 18 -17.22 41.08 -24.30
N PHE A 19 -18.21 40.66 -23.51
CA PHE A 19 -19.38 41.46 -23.19
C PHE A 19 -19.53 41.57 -21.68
N ALA A 20 -19.37 42.78 -21.17
CA ALA A 20 -19.91 43.19 -19.89
C ALA A 20 -21.20 43.97 -20.16
N THR A 21 -22.27 43.69 -19.42
CA THR A 21 -23.44 44.56 -19.33
C THR A 21 -23.93 44.63 -17.88
N ASP A 22 -24.51 45.78 -17.57
CA ASP A 22 -24.58 46.38 -16.24
C ASP A 22 -25.69 45.89 -15.31
N HIS A 23 -25.47 46.21 -14.03
CA HIS A 23 -26.44 46.59 -12.99
C HIS A 23 -27.75 45.79 -12.80
N LEU A 24 -27.89 45.26 -11.59
CA LEU A 24 -29.02 45.63 -10.72
C LEU A 24 -28.55 45.80 -9.27
N HIS A 25 -28.88 46.93 -8.65
CA HIS A 25 -28.35 47.36 -7.36
C HIS A 25 -29.40 47.12 -6.27
N HIS A 26 -29.28 46.03 -5.50
CA HIS A 26 -30.12 45.79 -4.33
C HIS A 26 -29.34 46.02 -3.04
N GLN A 27 -29.56 47.19 -2.44
CA GLN A 27 -29.17 47.45 -1.06
C GLN A 27 -30.05 46.62 -0.12
N HIS A 28 -29.46 45.67 0.60
CA HIS A 28 -30.08 45.05 1.76
C HIS A 28 -29.39 45.54 3.04
N HIS A 29 -30.19 45.98 4.00
CA HIS A 29 -29.70 46.49 5.28
C HIS A 29 -28.86 45.44 6.03
N HIS A 30 -27.64 45.81 6.40
CA HIS A 30 -26.85 45.05 7.36
C HIS A 30 -27.53 45.07 8.73
N SER A 31 -27.95 43.90 9.19
CA SER A 31 -28.00 43.57 10.62
C SER A 31 -26.86 42.57 10.89
N PRO A 32 -26.07 42.73 11.96
CA PRO A 32 -24.88 41.93 12.16
C PRO A 32 -25.25 40.48 12.53
N ARG A 33 -25.32 39.60 11.52
CA ARG A 33 -25.17 38.17 11.77
C ARG A 33 -23.76 37.92 12.28
N THR A 34 -23.66 37.30 13.45
CA THR A 34 -22.42 36.67 13.91
C THR A 34 -22.00 35.64 12.87
N ASP A 35 -20.91 35.91 12.18
CA ASP A 35 -20.39 35.08 11.09
C ASP A 35 -19.68 33.84 11.65
N SER A 36 -20.46 32.92 12.22
CA SER A 36 -19.99 31.58 12.55
C SER A 36 -19.88 30.77 11.26
N SER A 37 -18.81 30.99 10.51
CA SER A 37 -18.41 30.14 9.40
C SER A 37 -18.50 28.67 9.84
N PRO A 38 -19.20 27.79 9.07
CA PRO A 38 -19.37 26.38 9.43
C PRO A 38 -18.07 25.56 9.37
N LEU A 39 -16.94 26.22 9.07
CA LEU A 39 -15.60 25.64 9.02
C LEU A 39 -14.62 26.52 9.81
N SER A 40 -14.85 26.71 11.12
CA SER A 40 -13.73 26.92 12.02
C SER A 40 -12.82 25.70 11.90
N LYS A 41 -11.62 25.89 11.32
CA LYS A 41 -10.67 24.80 11.08
C LYS A 41 -10.49 24.03 12.39
N ARG A 42 -10.85 22.75 12.42
CA ARG A 42 -10.71 21.89 13.61
C ARG A 42 -9.25 21.94 14.05
N GLN A 43 -8.99 22.66 15.14
CA GLN A 43 -7.66 22.69 15.73
C GLN A 43 -7.39 21.30 16.30
N LEU A 44 -6.30 20.69 15.86
CA LEU A 44 -5.89 19.37 16.31
C LEU A 44 -5.21 19.50 17.69
N PRO A 45 -5.34 18.50 18.59
CA PRO A 45 -4.47 18.40 19.75
C PRO A 45 -2.99 18.33 19.31
N SER A 46 -2.07 18.84 20.13
CA SER A 46 -0.64 18.90 19.79
C SER A 46 -0.03 17.54 19.43
N PHE A 47 -0.48 16.45 20.07
CA PHE A 47 -0.05 15.10 19.70
C PHE A 47 -0.51 14.68 18.30
N ALA A 48 -1.71 15.10 17.89
CA ALA A 48 -2.26 14.81 16.57
C ALA A 48 -1.61 15.67 15.48
N GLU A 49 -1.27 16.94 15.79
CA GLU A 49 -0.44 17.79 14.91
C GLU A 49 0.93 17.16 14.67
N ARG A 50 1.60 16.69 15.74
CA ARG A 50 2.88 15.96 15.66
C ARG A 50 2.74 14.68 14.82
N ASN A 51 1.77 13.81 15.12
CA ASN A 51 1.59 12.55 14.41
C ASN A 51 1.31 12.77 12.91
N LEU A 52 0.51 13.78 12.56
CA LEU A 52 0.28 14.20 11.17
C LEU A 52 1.55 14.73 10.50
N ALA A 53 2.39 15.46 11.22
CA ALA A 53 3.68 15.93 10.71
C ALA A 53 4.64 14.77 10.44
N THR A 54 4.76 13.80 11.36
CA THR A 54 5.57 12.57 11.17
C THR A 54 5.09 11.78 9.94
N ILE A 55 3.78 11.51 9.83
CA ILE A 55 3.22 10.78 8.68
C ILE A 55 3.49 11.52 7.36
N ARG A 56 3.28 12.85 7.32
CA ARG A 56 3.57 13.65 6.11
C ARG A 56 5.05 13.64 5.76
N ALA A 57 5.95 13.70 6.73
CA ALA A 57 7.39 13.62 6.50
C ALA A 57 7.78 12.24 5.93
N ILE A 58 7.24 11.14 6.48
CA ILE A 58 7.42 9.79 5.96
C ILE A 58 6.96 9.72 4.48
N TYR A 59 5.72 10.07 4.17
CA TYR A 59 5.26 9.99 2.78
C TYR A 59 5.95 10.95 1.82
N ASN A 60 6.41 12.12 2.29
CA ASN A 60 7.21 13.03 1.47
C ASN A 60 8.57 12.42 1.06
N LEU A 61 9.12 11.47 1.82
CA LEU A 61 10.31 10.71 1.43
C LEU A 61 10.03 9.64 0.37
N THR A 62 8.76 9.28 0.10
CA THR A 62 8.40 8.39 -1.04
C THR A 62 8.33 9.15 -2.38
N VAL A 63 8.22 10.48 -2.33
CA VAL A 63 8.15 11.35 -3.52
C VAL A 63 9.54 11.54 -4.12
N TYR A 64 9.68 11.33 -5.43
CA TYR A 64 10.93 11.59 -6.15
C TYR A 64 11.25 13.09 -6.19
N PRO A 65 12.51 13.52 -5.97
CA PRO A 65 13.73 12.70 -5.79
C PRO A 65 14.09 12.37 -4.33
N ASN A 66 13.18 12.56 -3.37
CA ASN A 66 13.48 12.36 -1.94
C ASN A 66 13.71 10.88 -1.57
N ASN A 67 13.14 9.93 -2.32
CA ASN A 67 13.36 8.50 -2.12
C ASN A 67 14.74 8.03 -2.59
N ASP A 68 15.27 8.63 -3.66
CA ASP A 68 16.47 8.18 -4.37
C ASP A 68 17.73 7.98 -3.50
N PRO A 69 18.04 8.85 -2.51
CA PRO A 69 19.12 8.59 -1.54
C PRO A 69 18.89 7.33 -0.69
N ILE A 70 17.66 7.10 -0.24
CA ILE A 70 17.29 5.94 0.60
C ILE A 70 17.40 4.65 -0.21
N VAL A 71 16.99 4.65 -1.48
CA VAL A 71 17.17 3.49 -2.38
C VAL A 71 18.66 3.19 -2.59
N LYS A 72 19.53 4.19 -2.70
CA LYS A 72 20.96 4.02 -3.02
C LYS A 72 21.86 3.72 -1.82
N LEU A 73 21.52 4.23 -0.64
CA LEU A 73 22.37 4.22 0.55
C LEU A 73 21.66 3.62 1.78
N GLY A 74 20.48 3.03 1.56
CA GLY A 74 19.69 2.34 2.56
C GLY A 74 19.16 3.26 3.67
N SER A 75 18.83 2.64 4.80
CA SER A 75 18.18 3.29 5.94
C SER A 75 18.98 4.41 6.61
N SER A 76 20.28 4.52 6.31
CA SER A 76 21.15 5.60 6.76
C SER A 76 20.71 7.00 6.31
N GLN A 77 19.89 7.10 5.25
CA GLN A 77 19.42 8.37 4.70
C GLN A 77 18.05 8.81 5.24
N VAL A 78 17.40 7.99 6.08
CA VAL A 78 16.14 8.37 6.72
C VAL A 78 16.44 9.41 7.82
N PRO A 79 15.77 10.58 7.82
CA PRO A 79 15.90 11.55 8.90
C PRO A 79 15.56 10.92 10.27
N PRO A 80 16.37 11.15 11.31
CA PRO A 80 16.08 10.66 12.65
C PRO A 80 14.78 11.27 13.18
N GLY A 81 14.05 10.53 14.02
CA GLY A 81 12.78 10.98 14.59
C GLY A 81 11.52 10.59 13.81
N LEU A 82 11.64 9.91 12.66
CA LEU A 82 10.47 9.45 11.89
C LEU A 82 9.99 8.05 12.29
N PHE A 83 10.93 7.11 12.45
CA PHE A 83 10.68 5.73 12.88
C PHE A 83 11.58 5.40 14.08
N SER A 84 11.06 4.61 15.01
CA SER A 84 11.85 4.06 16.12
C SER A 84 12.93 3.10 15.59
N PRO A 85 14.11 2.98 16.22
CA PRO A 85 15.06 1.90 15.94
C PRO A 85 14.46 0.49 16.10
N SER A 86 13.39 0.34 16.89
CA SER A 86 12.61 -0.90 17.05
C SER A 86 11.43 -1.05 16.08
N ALA A 87 11.34 -0.20 15.03
CA ALA A 87 10.18 -0.19 14.13
C ALA A 87 9.91 -1.57 13.50
N VAL A 88 8.65 -1.99 13.55
CA VAL A 88 8.13 -3.22 12.91
C VAL A 88 6.82 -2.90 12.20
N GLY A 89 6.44 -3.69 11.19
CA GLY A 89 5.14 -3.49 10.57
C GLY A 89 4.74 -4.44 9.47
N ARG A 90 3.50 -4.26 9.02
CA ARG A 90 2.84 -5.01 7.95
C ARG A 90 2.49 -4.05 6.83
N VAL A 91 2.73 -4.44 5.58
CA VAL A 91 2.18 -3.77 4.39
C VAL A 91 1.43 -4.83 3.59
N SER A 92 0.12 -4.89 3.71
CA SER A 92 -0.69 -5.74 2.85
C SER A 92 -0.78 -5.11 1.46
N PRO A 93 -0.52 -5.84 0.36
CA PRO A 93 -0.43 -7.30 0.25
C PRO A 93 1.01 -7.86 0.16
N VAL A 94 2.02 -7.13 0.61
CA VAL A 94 3.44 -7.47 0.42
C VAL A 94 4.01 -8.34 1.56
N GLY A 95 3.49 -8.19 2.78
CA GLY A 95 3.86 -9.01 3.95
C GLY A 95 4.38 -8.21 5.14
N GLU A 96 5.31 -8.81 5.88
CA GLU A 96 5.74 -8.36 7.21
C GLU A 96 7.23 -8.00 7.32
N PHE A 97 7.55 -7.04 8.20
CA PHE A 97 8.85 -6.38 8.31
C PHE A 97 9.30 -6.31 9.77
N SER A 98 10.38 -7.04 10.07
CA SER A 98 10.92 -7.22 11.41
C SER A 98 12.17 -6.36 11.61
N GLY A 99 11.98 -5.13 12.07
CA GLY A 99 13.06 -4.20 12.41
C GLY A 99 13.21 -3.05 11.40
N PHE A 100 13.84 -1.98 11.88
CA PHE A 100 13.93 -0.69 11.18
C PHE A 100 14.35 -0.80 9.71
N ASN A 101 15.46 -1.47 9.40
CA ASN A 101 15.95 -1.54 8.00
C ASN A 101 14.91 -2.13 7.05
N ASP A 102 14.26 -3.24 7.43
CA ASP A 102 13.23 -3.89 6.63
C ASP A 102 12.02 -2.95 6.46
N SER A 103 11.56 -2.32 7.53
CA SER A 103 10.45 -1.36 7.46
C SER A 103 10.75 -0.18 6.51
N ILE A 104 11.95 0.38 6.58
CA ILE A 104 12.39 1.47 5.73
C ILE A 104 12.48 1.03 4.25
N GLU A 105 13.06 -0.13 3.97
CA GLU A 105 13.22 -0.61 2.60
C GLU A 105 11.87 -0.81 1.90
N TYR A 106 10.87 -1.39 2.56
CA TYR A 106 9.56 -1.59 1.92
C TYR A 106 8.74 -0.29 1.77
N PHE A 107 8.96 0.72 2.63
CA PHE A 107 8.35 2.04 2.44
C PHE A 107 8.97 2.85 1.30
N PHE A 108 10.29 2.77 1.09
CA PHE A 108 11.01 3.70 0.19
C PHE A 108 11.67 3.05 -1.03
N ALA A 109 12.15 1.81 -0.95
CA ALA A 109 12.77 1.12 -2.09
C ALA A 109 11.74 0.52 -3.07
N LEU A 110 10.48 0.38 -2.66
CA LEU A 110 9.37 0.07 -3.58
C LEU A 110 8.75 1.32 -4.23
N ALA A 111 9.14 2.53 -3.81
CA ALA A 111 8.71 3.76 -4.47
C ALA A 111 9.43 3.90 -5.82
N PRO A 112 8.71 3.98 -6.96
CA PRO A 112 9.33 4.00 -8.28
C PRO A 112 10.38 5.11 -8.45
N VAL A 113 11.57 4.72 -8.93
CA VAL A 113 12.67 5.63 -9.28
C VAL A 113 12.76 5.73 -10.81
N PRO A 114 12.64 6.92 -11.42
CA PRO A 114 12.50 7.05 -12.88
C PRO A 114 13.79 6.72 -13.66
N SER A 115 14.96 6.70 -13.01
CA SER A 115 16.21 6.24 -13.62
C SER A 115 16.37 4.71 -13.66
N ASP A 116 15.52 3.97 -12.95
CA ASP A 116 15.50 2.51 -12.97
C ASP A 116 14.80 2.02 -14.26
N PRO A 117 15.43 1.14 -15.06
CA PRO A 117 14.80 0.53 -16.23
C PRO A 117 13.49 -0.21 -15.92
N GLU A 118 13.34 -0.85 -14.75
CA GLU A 118 12.15 -1.62 -14.40
C GLU A 118 10.93 -0.74 -14.13
N PHE A 119 11.13 0.46 -13.57
CA PHE A 119 10.07 1.45 -13.41
C PHE A 119 9.78 2.24 -14.70
N GLN A 120 10.62 2.09 -15.74
CA GLN A 120 10.43 2.69 -17.06
C GLN A 120 10.18 4.22 -17.02
N GLY A 121 10.83 4.95 -16.11
CA GLY A 121 10.59 6.39 -15.92
C GLY A 121 9.37 6.75 -15.07
N VAL A 122 8.66 5.80 -14.45
CA VAL A 122 7.60 6.11 -13.47
C VAL A 122 8.22 6.58 -12.15
N ALA A 123 7.60 7.58 -11.53
CA ALA A 123 7.91 8.03 -10.17
C ALA A 123 6.63 8.39 -9.41
N ILE A 124 6.65 8.34 -8.07
CA ILE A 124 5.71 9.10 -7.24
C ILE A 124 6.15 10.56 -7.27
N TYR A 125 5.31 11.47 -7.75
CA TYR A 125 5.62 12.90 -7.83
C TYR A 125 4.86 13.74 -6.78
N GLN A 126 3.87 13.16 -6.10
CA GLN A 126 3.11 13.82 -5.05
C GLN A 126 2.52 12.78 -4.09
N ALA A 127 2.53 13.07 -2.79
CA ALA A 127 1.89 12.27 -1.75
C ALA A 127 0.96 13.15 -0.89
N ASP A 128 -0.35 12.94 -1.04
CA ASP A 128 -1.39 13.72 -0.36
C ASP A 128 -1.98 12.91 0.81
N VAL A 129 -1.79 13.34 2.06
CA VAL A 129 -2.56 12.81 3.20
C VAL A 129 -3.97 13.41 3.16
N VAL A 130 -4.94 12.63 2.68
CA VAL A 130 -6.31 13.08 2.38
C VAL A 130 -7.32 12.79 3.48
N GLU A 131 -7.05 11.81 4.35
CA GLU A 131 -7.78 11.59 5.61
C GLU A 131 -6.76 11.32 6.73
N PHE A 132 -7.04 11.81 7.94
CA PHE A 132 -6.19 11.62 9.10
C PHE A 132 -6.98 11.75 10.40
N THR A 133 -6.80 10.77 11.28
CA THR A 133 -7.30 10.82 12.66
C THR A 133 -6.22 10.36 13.63
N SER A 134 -6.19 10.93 14.83
CA SER A 134 -5.36 10.47 15.94
C SER A 134 -6.18 10.60 17.23
N GLY A 135 -6.65 9.46 17.75
CA GLY A 135 -7.56 9.41 18.89
C GLY A 135 -6.87 9.60 20.25
N CYS A 136 -5.57 9.33 20.31
CA CYS A 136 -4.74 9.44 21.50
C CYS A 136 -3.26 9.63 21.09
N PRO A 137 -2.37 10.04 22.01
CA PRO A 137 -1.00 10.44 21.66
C PRO A 137 -0.21 9.39 20.86
N GLY A 138 -0.37 8.12 21.19
CA GLY A 138 0.37 7.02 20.55
C GLY A 138 -0.29 6.42 19.30
N ILE A 139 -1.49 6.83 18.87
CA ILE A 139 -2.22 6.15 17.78
C ILE A 139 -2.73 7.11 16.73
N ALA A 140 -2.56 6.77 15.45
CA ALA A 140 -3.20 7.44 14.33
C ALA A 140 -3.64 6.48 13.22
N ALA A 141 -4.51 6.96 12.34
CA ALA A 141 -4.81 6.33 11.06
C ALA A 141 -4.83 7.39 9.95
N SER A 142 -4.47 7.00 8.73
CA SER A 142 -4.41 7.88 7.56
C SER A 142 -4.84 7.20 6.27
N LEU A 143 -5.42 7.96 5.35
CA LEU A 143 -5.49 7.62 3.92
C LEU A 143 -4.56 8.56 3.14
N VAL A 144 -3.70 8.00 2.32
CA VAL A 144 -2.77 8.75 1.46
C VAL A 144 -2.98 8.39 0.00
N TYR A 145 -2.98 9.41 -0.86
CA TYR A 145 -2.94 9.26 -2.31
C TYR A 145 -1.54 9.56 -2.82
N LEU A 146 -0.91 8.55 -3.43
CA LEU A 146 0.40 8.61 -4.06
C LEU A 146 0.18 8.76 -5.57
N ARG A 147 0.44 9.95 -6.10
CA ARG A 147 0.25 10.24 -7.53
C ARG A 147 1.49 9.85 -8.29
N THR A 148 1.30 9.07 -9.34
CA THR A 148 2.37 8.43 -10.10
C THR A 148 2.26 8.77 -11.58
N GLY A 149 3.39 9.08 -12.19
CA GLY A 149 3.46 9.49 -13.59
C GLY A 149 4.85 9.26 -14.16
N LYS A 150 5.02 9.41 -15.47
CA LYS A 150 6.35 9.43 -16.09
C LYS A 150 7.05 10.73 -15.71
N VAL A 151 8.25 10.65 -15.15
CA VAL A 151 9.05 11.80 -14.69
C VAL A 151 10.38 11.79 -15.42
N ASP A 152 10.82 12.95 -15.93
CA ASP A 152 12.16 13.08 -16.48
C ASP A 152 13.20 13.03 -15.32
N PRO A 153 14.12 12.05 -15.28
CA PRO A 153 15.05 11.88 -14.18
C PRO A 153 16.16 12.95 -14.11
N LYS A 154 16.18 13.93 -15.02
CA LYS A 154 17.10 15.07 -15.02
C LYS A 154 16.44 16.37 -14.56
N THR A 155 15.16 16.58 -14.88
CA THR A 155 14.43 17.79 -14.49
C THR A 155 13.52 17.60 -13.28
N GLY A 156 13.11 16.35 -13.00
CA GLY A 156 12.09 16.04 -11.99
C GLY A 156 10.66 16.38 -12.44
N GLU A 157 10.45 16.80 -13.69
CA GLU A 157 9.15 17.20 -14.21
C GLU A 157 8.33 15.99 -14.69
N VAL A 158 7.02 16.04 -14.42
CA VAL A 158 6.04 15.02 -14.87
C VAL A 158 5.69 15.26 -16.34
N ASP A 159 5.75 14.22 -17.16
CA ASP A 159 5.27 14.26 -18.55
C ASP A 159 3.74 14.30 -18.59
N SER A 160 3.19 15.50 -18.69
CA SER A 160 1.74 15.78 -18.74
C SER A 160 1.00 15.19 -19.95
N ARG A 161 1.71 14.58 -20.91
CA ARG A 161 1.12 13.85 -22.04
C ARG A 161 0.73 12.41 -21.68
N VAL A 162 1.29 11.86 -20.61
CA VAL A 162 1.00 10.51 -20.13
C VAL A 162 0.00 10.59 -18.97
N PRO A 163 -1.06 9.75 -18.96
CA PRO A 163 -1.99 9.72 -17.83
C PRO A 163 -1.28 9.44 -16.51
N VAL A 164 -1.61 10.22 -15.48
CA VAL A 164 -1.16 9.95 -14.11
C VAL A 164 -2.07 8.87 -13.50
N SER A 165 -1.45 7.85 -12.90
CA SER A 165 -2.16 6.91 -12.04
C SER A 165 -2.12 7.41 -10.59
N THR A 166 -2.94 6.83 -9.73
CA THR A 166 -2.93 7.13 -8.29
C THR A 166 -3.04 5.83 -7.53
N LEU A 167 -2.04 5.57 -6.70
CA LEU A 167 -2.08 4.50 -5.72
C LEU A 167 -2.65 5.09 -4.41
N SER A 168 -3.44 4.31 -3.68
CA SER A 168 -3.86 4.68 -2.33
C SER A 168 -3.19 3.79 -1.30
N GLN A 169 -2.90 4.34 -0.13
CA GLN A 169 -2.49 3.56 1.03
C GLN A 169 -3.29 3.99 2.25
N VAL A 170 -3.98 3.03 2.86
CA VAL A 170 -4.56 3.16 4.21
C VAL A 170 -3.47 2.71 5.19
N ALA A 171 -3.28 3.42 6.29
CA ALA A 171 -2.32 2.98 7.30
C ALA A 171 -2.79 3.29 8.72
N PHE A 172 -2.59 2.32 9.61
CA PHE A 172 -2.66 2.46 11.06
C PHE A 172 -1.26 2.59 11.62
N TRP A 173 -1.10 3.49 12.59
CA TRP A 173 0.19 3.91 13.11
C TRP A 173 0.17 3.85 14.64
N GLN A 174 1.25 3.33 15.21
CA GLN A 174 1.57 3.45 16.62
C GLN A 174 2.88 4.21 16.77
N PHE A 175 2.88 5.22 17.65
CA PHE A 175 4.02 6.07 17.93
C PHE A 175 4.55 5.84 19.35
N ASP A 176 5.86 5.98 19.51
CA ASP A 176 6.51 6.03 20.81
C ASP A 176 6.25 7.38 21.53
N GLU A 177 6.82 7.54 22.73
CA GLU A 177 6.70 8.78 23.52
C GLU A 177 7.32 10.02 22.83
N TYR A 178 8.27 9.82 21.92
CA TYR A 178 8.95 10.86 21.15
C TYR A 178 8.18 11.27 19.89
N GLY A 179 7.21 10.47 19.44
CA GLY A 179 6.43 10.68 18.22
C GLY A 179 7.02 10.04 16.97
N GLN A 180 7.93 9.07 17.13
CA GLN A 180 8.47 8.22 16.07
C GLN A 180 7.54 7.02 15.87
N VAL A 181 7.37 6.55 14.63
CA VAL A 181 6.59 5.33 14.35
C VAL A 181 7.31 4.11 14.91
N GLU A 182 6.70 3.42 15.88
CA GLU A 182 7.19 2.14 16.42
C GLU A 182 6.50 0.94 15.75
N ARG A 183 5.21 1.04 15.45
CA ARG A 183 4.48 -0.01 14.73
C ARG A 183 3.59 0.58 13.64
N TYR A 184 3.43 -0.13 12.53
CA TYR A 184 2.48 0.24 11.49
C TYR A 184 1.82 -0.98 10.84
N HIS A 185 0.58 -0.78 10.38
CA HIS A 185 -0.10 -1.71 9.49
C HIS A 185 -0.68 -0.88 8.35
N ALA A 186 -0.03 -0.96 7.19
CA ALA A 186 -0.45 -0.31 5.95
C ALA A 186 -1.13 -1.32 5.01
N TRP A 187 -2.03 -0.82 4.19
CA TRP A 187 -2.74 -1.59 3.17
C TRP A 187 -2.83 -0.79 1.88
N ILE A 188 -2.44 -1.43 0.78
CA ILE A 188 -2.47 -0.91 -0.58
C ILE A 188 -3.55 -1.68 -1.36
N PRO A 189 -4.78 -1.14 -1.51
CA PRO A 189 -5.83 -1.80 -2.29
C PRO A 189 -5.61 -1.66 -3.80
N ASN A 190 -6.02 -2.68 -4.56
CA ASN A 190 -5.99 -2.73 -6.03
C ASN A 190 -4.60 -2.45 -6.63
N LEU A 191 -3.56 -2.97 -5.99
CA LEU A 191 -2.18 -2.86 -6.45
C LEU A 191 -2.02 -3.49 -7.84
N GLU A 192 -2.66 -4.63 -8.12
CA GLU A 192 -2.59 -5.24 -9.46
C GLU A 192 -3.17 -4.35 -10.56
N ALA A 193 -4.34 -3.77 -10.33
CA ALA A 193 -4.97 -2.84 -11.27
C ALA A 193 -4.12 -1.56 -11.47
N TRP A 194 -3.45 -1.07 -10.41
CA TRP A 194 -2.53 0.06 -10.54
C TRP A 194 -1.25 -0.31 -11.32
N VAL A 195 -0.67 -1.49 -11.08
CA VAL A 195 0.49 -1.99 -11.85
C VAL A 195 0.12 -2.17 -13.32
N GLN A 196 -1.05 -2.74 -13.63
CA GLN A 196 -1.57 -2.86 -15.00
C GLN A 196 -1.76 -1.48 -15.65
N ALA A 197 -2.32 -0.50 -14.93
CA ALA A 197 -2.47 0.86 -15.44
C ALA A 197 -1.13 1.57 -15.70
N GLY A 198 -0.10 1.31 -14.88
CA GLY A 198 1.23 1.90 -15.03
C GLY A 198 2.13 1.24 -16.09
N THR A 199 1.96 -0.07 -16.32
CA THR A 199 2.82 -0.86 -17.22
C THR A 199 2.15 -1.27 -18.54
N GLY A 200 0.82 -1.30 -18.59
CA GLY A 200 0.04 -1.88 -19.68
C GLY A 200 -0.05 -3.41 -19.66
N PHE A 201 0.58 -4.09 -18.71
CA PHE A 201 0.55 -5.55 -18.63
C PHE A 201 -0.65 -6.06 -17.82
N ASP A 202 -1.48 -6.88 -18.47
CA ASP A 202 -2.50 -7.69 -17.80
C ASP A 202 -1.84 -8.92 -17.16
N PHE A 203 -1.64 -8.87 -15.84
CA PHE A 203 -1.04 -9.97 -15.09
C PHE A 203 -2.01 -11.14 -14.82
N GLY A 204 -3.31 -10.98 -15.09
CA GLY A 204 -4.27 -12.07 -15.18
C GLY A 204 -4.17 -12.87 -16.49
N ALA A 205 -3.55 -12.31 -17.53
CA ALA A 205 -3.41 -12.98 -18.82
C ALA A 205 -2.35 -14.10 -18.78
N LEU A 206 -2.76 -15.34 -19.06
CA LEU A 206 -1.89 -16.53 -19.05
C LEU A 206 -0.59 -16.38 -19.87
N LEU A 207 -0.64 -15.65 -20.99
CA LEU A 207 0.55 -15.38 -21.81
C LEU A 207 1.58 -14.51 -21.07
N ILE A 208 1.13 -13.51 -20.30
CA ILE A 208 2.00 -12.69 -19.45
C ILE A 208 2.53 -13.55 -18.29
N GLN A 209 1.66 -14.30 -17.62
CA GLN A 209 2.04 -15.19 -16.50
C GLN A 209 3.10 -16.22 -16.89
N LYS A 210 3.12 -16.70 -18.15
CA LYS A 210 4.16 -17.59 -18.68
C LYS A 210 5.38 -16.87 -19.24
N PHE A 211 5.25 -15.64 -19.72
CA PHE A 211 6.40 -14.84 -20.18
C PHE A 211 7.25 -14.30 -19.01
N ILE A 212 6.61 -13.86 -17.92
CA ILE A 212 7.30 -13.19 -16.81
C ILE A 212 8.41 -14.06 -16.18
N PRO A 213 8.22 -15.35 -15.83
CA PRO A 213 9.29 -16.23 -15.36
C PRO A 213 10.56 -16.21 -16.24
N VAL A 214 10.38 -16.32 -17.56
CA VAL A 214 11.47 -16.33 -18.54
C VAL A 214 12.19 -14.97 -18.59
N SER A 215 11.46 -13.86 -18.44
CA SER A 215 12.04 -12.51 -18.42
C SER A 215 12.70 -12.14 -17.08
N LEU A 216 12.23 -12.71 -15.97
CA LEU A 216 12.72 -12.44 -14.61
C LEU A 216 14.10 -13.07 -14.36
N CYS A 217 14.29 -14.30 -14.84
CA CYS A 217 15.46 -15.11 -14.54
C CYS A 217 16.83 -14.54 -14.99
N PRO A 218 16.97 -13.90 -16.17
CA PRO A 218 18.18 -13.17 -16.53
C PRO A 218 18.54 -12.06 -15.53
N MET A 219 17.55 -11.33 -15.02
CA MET A 219 17.77 -10.25 -14.04
C MET A 219 18.13 -10.82 -12.66
N ILE A 220 17.50 -11.92 -12.23
CA ILE A 220 17.89 -12.65 -11.01
C ILE A 220 19.36 -13.09 -11.12
N GLN A 221 19.77 -13.75 -12.21
CA GLN A 221 21.17 -14.15 -12.43
C GLN A 221 22.15 -12.96 -12.50
N GLN A 222 21.72 -11.81 -13.01
CA GLN A 222 22.56 -10.61 -13.05
C GLN A 222 22.81 -10.00 -11.66
N ARG A 223 21.80 -10.00 -10.77
CA ARG A 223 21.85 -9.34 -9.45
C ARG A 223 22.31 -10.29 -8.34
N CYS A 224 21.86 -11.53 -8.40
CA CYS A 224 22.11 -12.57 -7.39
C CYS A 224 23.28 -13.45 -7.81
N THR A 225 24.49 -12.99 -7.49
CA THR A 225 25.77 -13.62 -7.88
C THR A 225 26.65 -13.93 -6.65
N GLY A 226 27.66 -14.79 -6.84
CA GLY A 226 28.60 -15.13 -5.77
C GLY A 226 27.89 -15.79 -4.57
N PRO A 227 28.12 -15.34 -3.33
CA PRO A 227 27.41 -15.85 -2.14
C PRO A 227 25.88 -15.74 -2.22
N ASN A 228 25.36 -14.80 -3.03
CA ASN A 228 23.93 -14.54 -3.18
C ASN A 228 23.31 -15.31 -4.36
N GLN A 229 24.06 -16.17 -5.05
CA GLN A 229 23.55 -16.94 -6.18
C GLN A 229 22.54 -18.01 -5.74
N VAL A 230 21.29 -17.87 -6.19
CA VAL A 230 20.17 -18.75 -5.82
C VAL A 230 19.71 -19.73 -6.92
N TYR A 231 20.25 -19.61 -8.13
CA TYR A 231 20.00 -20.54 -9.24
C TYR A 231 21.30 -20.89 -9.98
N SER A 232 21.45 -22.14 -10.42
CA SER A 232 22.62 -22.60 -11.18
C SER A 232 22.69 -22.01 -12.59
N SER A 233 21.54 -21.79 -13.25
CA SER A 233 21.45 -21.16 -14.57
C SER A 233 20.12 -20.40 -14.76
N VAL A 234 20.03 -19.61 -15.84
CA VAL A 234 18.78 -18.96 -16.27
C VAL A 234 17.70 -19.98 -16.61
N LEU A 235 18.07 -21.14 -17.18
CA LEU A 235 17.14 -22.21 -17.53
C LEU A 235 16.56 -22.88 -16.29
N ASP A 236 17.40 -23.19 -15.31
CA ASP A 236 16.95 -23.80 -14.04
C ASP A 236 15.98 -22.86 -13.31
N CYS A 237 16.30 -21.56 -13.28
CA CYS A 237 15.40 -20.53 -12.76
C CYS A 237 14.06 -20.53 -13.49
N ALA A 238 14.05 -20.55 -14.83
CA ALA A 238 12.81 -20.48 -15.59
C ALA A 238 11.91 -21.71 -15.33
N VAL A 239 12.49 -22.91 -15.28
CA VAL A 239 11.77 -24.15 -14.95
C VAL A 239 11.20 -24.11 -13.54
N GLU A 240 12.00 -23.70 -12.54
CA GLU A 240 11.55 -23.57 -11.15
C GLU A 240 10.42 -22.55 -10.98
N LEU A 241 10.48 -21.42 -11.67
CA LEU A 241 9.43 -20.40 -11.62
C LEU A 241 8.18 -20.77 -12.42
N GLU A 242 8.28 -21.56 -13.50
CA GLU A 242 7.13 -22.05 -14.26
C GLU A 242 6.23 -23.02 -13.49
N LEU A 243 6.79 -23.70 -12.47
CA LEU A 243 6.10 -24.62 -11.57
C LEU A 243 5.35 -23.91 -10.42
N LYS A 244 5.63 -22.62 -10.18
CA LYS A 244 5.00 -21.84 -9.11
C LYS A 244 3.72 -21.17 -9.60
N PRO A 245 2.70 -20.98 -8.74
CA PRO A 245 1.57 -20.12 -9.04
C PRO A 245 2.07 -18.70 -9.38
N PHE A 246 1.44 -18.05 -10.36
CA PHE A 246 1.79 -16.67 -10.65
C PHE A 246 1.50 -15.75 -9.45
N GLY A 247 0.38 -16.00 -8.76
CA GLY A 247 -0.13 -15.14 -7.68
C GLY A 247 -0.90 -13.95 -8.24
N SER A 248 -0.99 -12.90 -7.44
CA SER A 248 -1.52 -11.59 -7.82
C SER A 248 -0.68 -10.51 -7.16
N PHE A 249 -0.64 -9.29 -7.69
CA PHE A 249 -0.09 -8.16 -6.94
C PHE A 249 -1.01 -7.69 -5.81
N ASP A 250 -2.29 -8.09 -5.80
CA ASP A 250 -3.17 -7.95 -4.64
C ASP A 250 -2.96 -9.05 -3.59
N GLU A 251 -2.06 -10.01 -3.87
CA GLU A 251 -1.56 -11.04 -2.94
C GLU A 251 -0.07 -11.30 -3.21
N ALA A 252 0.75 -10.28 -2.97
CA ALA A 252 2.18 -10.24 -3.29
C ALA A 252 3.07 -10.94 -2.24
N TRP A 253 2.47 -11.76 -1.36
CA TRP A 253 3.13 -12.66 -0.42
C TRP A 253 3.00 -14.12 -0.94
N GLY A 254 3.31 -15.11 -0.11
CA GLY A 254 3.25 -16.53 -0.48
C GLY A 254 4.33 -17.02 -1.46
N ASP A 255 4.33 -18.31 -1.81
CA ASP A 255 5.23 -18.90 -2.81
C ASP A 255 4.77 -18.62 -4.25
N THR A 256 4.78 -17.35 -4.64
CA THR A 256 4.27 -16.87 -5.91
C THR A 256 5.38 -16.26 -6.80
N VAL A 257 5.10 -16.11 -8.10
CA VAL A 257 5.95 -15.32 -9.01
C VAL A 257 5.80 -13.82 -8.72
N ALA A 258 4.59 -13.34 -8.39
CA ALA A 258 4.31 -11.94 -8.04
C ALA A 258 5.18 -11.46 -6.86
N CYS A 259 5.27 -12.24 -5.77
CA CYS A 259 6.17 -11.95 -4.65
C CYS A 259 7.63 -11.81 -5.13
N ARG A 260 8.09 -12.69 -6.04
CA ARG A 260 9.46 -12.66 -6.57
C ARG A 260 9.73 -11.48 -7.51
N VAL A 261 8.71 -10.95 -8.19
CA VAL A 261 8.84 -9.68 -8.95
C VAL A 261 9.13 -8.52 -7.99
N ILE A 262 8.38 -8.40 -6.89
CA ILE A 262 8.61 -7.39 -5.85
C ILE A 262 10.01 -7.55 -5.24
N HIS A 263 10.38 -8.78 -4.89
CA HIS A 263 11.69 -9.03 -4.27
C HIS A 263 12.88 -8.83 -5.22
N LEU A 264 12.74 -9.02 -6.53
CA LEU A 264 13.79 -8.70 -7.51
C LEU A 264 14.12 -7.21 -7.52
N ILE A 265 13.13 -6.32 -7.37
CA ILE A 265 13.36 -4.87 -7.28
C ILE A 265 14.28 -4.59 -6.07
N LEU A 266 13.97 -5.17 -4.92
CA LEU A 266 14.70 -4.97 -3.66
C LEU A 266 16.12 -5.56 -3.65
N THR A 267 16.45 -6.51 -4.55
CA THR A 267 17.84 -6.99 -4.70
C THR A 267 18.84 -5.90 -5.09
N GLN A 268 18.40 -4.76 -5.62
CA GLN A 268 19.26 -3.62 -5.90
C GLN A 268 19.77 -2.91 -4.64
N VAL A 269 19.04 -3.02 -3.52
CA VAL A 269 19.32 -2.29 -2.27
C VAL A 269 20.07 -3.18 -1.27
N ARG A 270 19.57 -4.39 -1.03
CA ARG A 270 20.24 -5.41 -0.19
C ARG A 270 20.19 -6.79 -0.87
N PRO A 271 21.10 -7.10 -1.80
CA PRO A 271 21.08 -8.39 -2.49
C PRO A 271 21.30 -9.58 -1.55
N ASP A 272 22.05 -9.40 -0.46
CA ASP A 272 22.28 -10.42 0.58
C ASP A 272 20.99 -10.83 1.31
N VAL A 273 20.03 -9.91 1.46
CA VAL A 273 18.72 -10.22 2.06
C VAL A 273 17.69 -10.61 1.01
N HIS A 274 17.60 -9.93 -0.13
CA HIS A 274 16.51 -10.16 -1.10
C HIS A 274 16.79 -11.26 -2.14
N CYS A 275 18.04 -11.64 -2.39
CA CYS A 275 18.31 -12.76 -3.31
C CYS A 275 17.78 -14.12 -2.81
N PRO A 276 17.94 -14.50 -1.53
CA PRO A 276 17.26 -15.68 -0.96
C PRO A 276 15.75 -15.69 -1.26
N HIS A 277 15.09 -14.54 -1.23
CA HIS A 277 13.66 -14.41 -1.43
C HIS A 277 13.20 -14.65 -2.87
N VAL A 278 14.03 -14.37 -3.88
CA VAL A 278 13.71 -14.71 -5.28
C VAL A 278 14.06 -16.15 -5.66
N GLY A 279 14.74 -16.90 -4.78
CA GLY A 279 15.19 -18.28 -5.03
C GLY A 279 14.09 -19.35 -4.96
N PRO A 280 14.46 -20.64 -5.18
CA PRO A 280 13.52 -21.77 -5.18
C PRO A 280 12.69 -21.90 -3.89
N THR A 281 13.34 -21.71 -2.75
CA THR A 281 12.73 -21.81 -1.40
C THR A 281 11.99 -20.54 -0.98
N GLY A 282 12.18 -19.42 -1.68
CA GLY A 282 11.59 -18.13 -1.32
C GLY A 282 12.18 -17.47 -0.07
N GLY A 283 13.24 -18.04 0.52
CA GLY A 283 13.99 -17.46 1.64
C GLY A 283 13.16 -17.16 2.90
N GLY A 284 11.96 -17.73 3.05
CA GLY A 284 11.03 -17.41 4.15
C GLY A 284 10.17 -16.16 3.95
N LYS A 285 10.27 -15.47 2.79
CA LYS A 285 9.35 -14.38 2.41
C LYS A 285 8.42 -14.81 1.27
N CYS A 286 8.97 -15.23 0.14
CA CYS A 286 8.18 -15.80 -0.98
C CYS A 286 7.99 -17.31 -0.81
N SER A 287 7.55 -17.73 0.37
CA SER A 287 7.29 -19.12 0.76
C SER A 287 5.80 -19.33 1.04
N ALA A 288 5.31 -20.58 0.99
CA ALA A 288 3.91 -20.86 1.26
C ALA A 288 3.54 -20.52 2.71
N ILE A 289 2.37 -19.91 2.89
CA ILE A 289 1.83 -19.39 4.16
C ILE A 289 0.39 -19.89 4.35
N GLY A 290 0.00 -20.13 5.59
CA GLY A 290 -1.35 -20.50 5.99
C GLY A 290 -2.19 -19.25 6.27
N TYR A 291 -3.26 -19.04 5.49
CA TYR A 291 -4.08 -17.82 5.62
C TYR A 291 -4.57 -17.54 7.06
N SER A 292 -5.06 -18.58 7.73
CA SER A 292 -5.61 -18.50 9.09
C SER A 292 -4.55 -18.44 10.19
N GLU A 293 -3.26 -18.57 9.85
CA GLU A 293 -2.15 -18.60 10.79
C GLU A 293 -1.31 -17.31 10.63
N ASP A 294 -0.84 -17.00 9.41
CA ASP A 294 0.17 -15.96 9.20
C ASP A 294 -0.38 -14.53 8.99
N TYR A 295 -1.52 -14.35 8.31
CA TYR A 295 -1.87 -13.04 7.71
C TYR A 295 -2.16 -11.91 8.69
N PHE A 296 -2.65 -12.26 9.88
CA PHE A 296 -3.09 -11.30 10.90
C PHE A 296 -2.58 -11.66 12.30
N SER A 297 -1.48 -12.43 12.38
CA SER A 297 -0.81 -12.77 13.63
C SER A 297 -0.11 -11.55 14.24
N ASP A 298 -0.91 -10.66 14.83
CA ASP A 298 -0.40 -9.47 15.52
C ASP A 298 0.54 -9.84 16.69
N TRP A 299 0.36 -11.02 17.28
CA TRP A 299 1.25 -11.51 18.33
C TRP A 299 2.67 -11.81 17.82
N GLU A 300 2.80 -12.50 16.69
CA GLU A 300 4.11 -12.90 16.16
C GLU A 300 4.87 -11.71 15.56
N LEU A 301 4.17 -10.80 14.88
CA LEU A 301 4.79 -9.59 14.32
C LEU A 301 5.05 -8.49 15.37
N PHE A 302 4.06 -8.16 16.20
CA PHE A 302 4.11 -6.97 17.06
C PHE A 302 4.43 -7.27 18.52
N GLY A 303 4.37 -8.53 18.96
CA GLY A 303 4.49 -8.94 20.37
C GLY A 303 3.29 -8.52 21.23
N ILE A 304 2.14 -8.24 20.61
CA ILE A 304 0.97 -7.61 21.23
C ILE A 304 -0.29 -8.40 20.80
N PRO A 305 -1.28 -8.63 21.68
CA PRO A 305 -2.51 -9.33 21.31
C PRO A 305 -3.29 -8.62 20.19
N GLU A 306 -3.91 -9.41 19.32
CA GLU A 306 -4.78 -8.94 18.24
C GLU A 306 -5.78 -7.89 18.70
N GLY A 307 -6.02 -6.89 17.84
CA GLY A 307 -6.92 -5.79 18.13
C GLY A 307 -6.47 -4.85 19.26
N SER A 308 -5.25 -5.01 19.80
CA SER A 308 -4.67 -4.12 20.80
C SER A 308 -3.63 -3.15 20.24
N VAL A 309 -2.93 -3.52 19.15
CA VAL A 309 -1.78 -2.78 18.59
C VAL A 309 -2.14 -1.33 18.23
N PHE A 310 -3.23 -1.14 17.49
CA PHE A 310 -3.62 0.15 16.92
C PHE A 310 -4.83 0.79 17.63
N THR A 311 -4.90 0.67 18.96
CA THR A 311 -6.06 1.10 19.76
C THR A 311 -5.70 2.00 20.94
N CYS A 312 -6.60 2.93 21.26
CA CYS A 312 -6.47 3.82 22.41
C CYS A 312 -7.03 3.16 23.67
N GLY A 313 -6.16 2.54 24.48
CA GLY A 313 -6.53 2.01 25.80
C GLY A 313 -6.77 0.50 25.87
N GLY A 314 -6.26 -0.27 24.90
CA GLY A 314 -6.30 -1.74 24.92
C GLY A 314 -7.36 -2.32 23.97
N PRO A 315 -7.48 -3.67 23.93
CA PRO A 315 -8.26 -4.37 22.91
C PRO A 315 -9.72 -3.91 22.89
N LEU A 316 -10.23 -3.58 21.71
CA LEU A 316 -11.67 -3.33 21.50
C LEU A 316 -12.50 -4.63 21.60
N THR A 317 -11.85 -5.78 21.81
CA THR A 317 -12.47 -7.08 22.06
C THR A 317 -12.63 -7.40 23.56
N ASP A 318 -12.03 -6.66 24.51
CA ASP A 318 -12.33 -6.85 25.94
C ASP A 318 -13.70 -6.21 26.26
N PRO A 319 -14.73 -6.98 26.68
CA PRO A 319 -16.05 -6.45 27.01
C PRO A 319 -16.06 -5.49 28.22
N ARG A 320 -14.94 -5.38 28.95
CA ARG A 320 -14.73 -4.43 30.06
C ARG A 320 -14.00 -3.16 29.65
N ASN A 321 -13.49 -3.07 28.41
CA ASN A 321 -12.84 -1.87 27.91
C ASN A 321 -13.89 -0.78 27.63
N PRO A 322 -13.88 0.38 28.33
CA PRO A 322 -14.86 1.44 28.10
C PRO A 322 -14.86 2.01 26.68
N ALA A 323 -13.78 1.84 25.91
CA ALA A 323 -13.70 2.22 24.50
C ALA A 323 -14.29 1.16 23.55
N ALA A 324 -14.37 -0.11 23.96
CA ALA A 324 -15.12 -1.15 23.25
C ALA A 324 -16.63 -0.97 23.41
N VAL A 325 -17.05 -0.46 24.57
CA VAL A 325 -18.46 -0.22 24.89
C VAL A 325 -18.91 1.13 24.31
N GLY A 326 -19.19 1.15 23.00
CA GLY A 326 -19.89 2.27 22.38
C GLY A 326 -21.26 2.51 23.03
N PRO A 327 -21.89 3.69 22.87
CA PRO A 327 -23.12 4.08 23.57
C PRO A 327 -24.38 3.23 23.27
N TYR A 328 -24.24 2.15 22.49
CA TYR A 328 -25.29 1.22 22.10
C TYR A 328 -24.95 -0.27 22.30
N SER A 329 -23.76 -0.63 22.78
CA SER A 329 -23.48 -2.03 23.15
C SER A 329 -23.88 -2.28 24.60
N GLY A 330 -24.92 -3.09 24.81
CA GLY A 330 -25.29 -3.58 26.13
C GLY A 330 -24.15 -4.38 26.77
N THR A 331 -23.88 -4.13 28.05
CA THR A 331 -22.75 -4.69 28.82
C THR A 331 -22.90 -6.17 29.19
N ASP A 332 -23.69 -6.92 28.44
CA ASP A 332 -24.06 -8.32 28.70
C ASP A 332 -24.15 -9.18 27.43
N GLY A 333 -23.73 -8.66 26.27
CA GLY A 333 -23.72 -9.40 25.00
C GLY A 333 -25.11 -9.77 24.46
N ARG A 334 -26.18 -9.16 25.00
CA ARG A 334 -27.54 -9.41 24.52
C ARG A 334 -27.90 -8.48 23.34
N PRO A 335 -28.66 -8.97 22.34
CA PRO A 335 -29.24 -8.11 21.32
C PRO A 335 -30.09 -7.00 21.94
N LEU A 336 -30.12 -5.83 21.30
CA LEU A 336 -30.96 -4.71 21.73
C LEU A 336 -32.44 -5.13 21.81
N PRO A 337 -33.23 -4.66 22.78
CA PRO A 337 -34.66 -4.92 22.83
C PRO A 337 -35.34 -4.43 21.55
N GLY A 338 -35.78 -5.37 20.70
CA GLY A 338 -36.42 -5.08 19.41
C GLY A 338 -35.55 -5.30 18.17
N SER A 339 -34.23 -5.57 18.30
CA SER A 339 -33.46 -6.08 17.16
C SER A 339 -33.77 -7.56 16.96
N ALA A 340 -34.58 -7.88 15.95
CA ALA A 340 -34.70 -9.26 15.49
C ALA A 340 -33.31 -9.77 15.04
N PRO A 341 -32.93 -11.02 15.34
CA PRO A 341 -31.72 -11.59 14.77
C PRO A 341 -31.81 -11.53 13.25
N PRO A 342 -30.70 -11.25 12.52
CA PRO A 342 -30.70 -11.32 11.07
C PRO A 342 -31.18 -12.71 10.66
N PRO A 343 -32.05 -12.84 9.64
CA PRO A 343 -32.52 -14.14 9.22
C PRO A 343 -31.31 -14.99 8.82
N ILE A 344 -31.14 -16.12 9.51
CA ILE A 344 -30.14 -17.11 9.14
C ILE A 344 -30.41 -17.46 7.67
N PRO A 345 -29.45 -17.25 6.75
CA PRO A 345 -29.66 -17.58 5.35
C PRO A 345 -30.00 -19.06 5.24
N ASP A 346 -31.15 -19.41 4.65
CA ASP A 346 -31.43 -20.81 4.37
C ASP A 346 -30.44 -21.28 3.32
N VAL A 347 -29.41 -22.00 3.78
CA VAL A 347 -28.32 -22.53 2.95
C VAL A 347 -28.87 -23.44 1.83
N LYS A 348 -30.06 -24.03 2.00
CA LYS A 348 -30.74 -24.80 0.95
C LYS A 348 -31.29 -23.91 -0.17
N GLN A 349 -31.68 -22.67 0.14
CA GLN A 349 -32.22 -21.72 -0.82
C GLN A 349 -31.10 -21.02 -1.61
N ALA A 350 -29.93 -20.80 -0.98
CA ALA A 350 -28.76 -20.18 -1.63
C ALA A 350 -28.02 -21.09 -2.62
N LEU A 351 -28.00 -22.42 -2.41
CA LEU A 351 -27.19 -23.36 -3.21
C LEU A 351 -27.94 -24.03 -4.39
N GLY A 352 -29.25 -23.85 -4.50
CA GLY A 352 -30.06 -24.42 -5.58
C GLY A 352 -29.85 -25.94 -5.77
N PRO A 353 -29.96 -26.47 -7.02
CA PRO A 353 -29.82 -27.90 -7.28
C PRO A 353 -28.39 -28.45 -7.10
N LEU A 354 -27.38 -27.61 -6.83
CA LEU A 354 -25.99 -28.05 -6.59
C LEU A 354 -25.70 -28.45 -5.14
N GLY A 355 -26.62 -28.16 -4.20
CA GLY A 355 -26.44 -28.45 -2.77
C GLY A 355 -26.19 -29.93 -2.43
N GLY A 356 -26.55 -30.87 -3.32
CA GLY A 356 -26.24 -32.29 -3.15
C GLY A 356 -24.74 -32.60 -3.12
N LEU A 357 -23.94 -31.93 -3.95
CA LEU A 357 -22.52 -32.28 -4.16
C LEU A 357 -21.62 -31.83 -3.01
N LEU A 358 -21.92 -30.67 -2.41
CA LEU A 358 -21.13 -30.09 -1.30
C LEU A 358 -21.49 -30.65 0.07
N SER A 359 -22.66 -31.29 0.22
CA SER A 359 -23.11 -31.90 1.48
C SER A 359 -22.16 -32.99 2.03
N GLY A 360 -21.36 -33.61 1.17
CA GLY A 360 -20.31 -34.57 1.55
C GLY A 360 -18.98 -33.94 2.02
N VAL A 361 -18.78 -32.64 1.79
CA VAL A 361 -17.58 -31.89 2.20
C VAL A 361 -17.80 -31.27 3.58
N VAL A 362 -18.96 -30.63 3.80
CA VAL A 362 -19.31 -29.98 5.09
C VAL A 362 -19.30 -30.98 6.26
N LYS A 363 -19.66 -32.25 6.03
CA LYS A 363 -19.62 -33.32 7.06
C LYS A 363 -18.22 -33.77 7.50
N ARG A 364 -17.15 -33.11 7.08
CA ARG A 364 -15.76 -33.41 7.49
C ARG A 364 -15.02 -32.23 8.13
N MET A 365 -15.71 -31.13 8.43
CA MET A 365 -15.13 -29.99 9.15
C MET A 365 -15.23 -30.23 10.67
N PRO A 366 -14.17 -29.97 11.46
CA PRO A 366 -14.23 -30.01 12.93
C PRO A 366 -15.14 -28.92 13.50
N GLU A 367 -15.73 -29.15 14.69
CA GLU A 367 -16.73 -28.29 15.35
C GLU A 367 -16.16 -26.98 15.97
N TRP A 368 -15.13 -26.37 15.37
CA TRP A 368 -14.59 -25.07 15.81
C TRP A 368 -14.41 -24.04 14.68
N LEU A 369 -15.07 -24.28 13.53
CA LEU A 369 -15.52 -23.24 12.61
C LEU A 369 -16.96 -22.83 12.95
#